data_AF-A0AAU4UQE4-F1
#
_entry.id   AF-A0AAU4UQE4-F1
#
_cell.length_a   1.000
_cell.length_b   1.000
_cell.length_c   1.000
_cell.angle_alpha   90.00
_cell.angle_beta   90.00
_cell.angle_gamma   90.00
#
_symmetry.space_group_name_H-M   'P 1'
#
loop_
_entity.id
_entity.type
_entity.pdbx_description
1 polymer ?
#
loop_
_entity_poly.entity_id
_entity_poly.type
_entity_poly.pdbx_seq_one_letter_code
_entity_poly.pdbx_strand_id
1 'polypeptide(L)'
;MVNARTLPLWQQLAVTEELPDEALPSVIEALCTTSRDLYGVDNRGDEWGKDAFAAVSALVQRTSDQPALRRRLLEHADDKQIAELADQGAVTNADLPVILGTRRPTPGLIIGLARHPGQVADAIDLLAQLHDTDVERVVNDWDPNRHTFEPPPFPPVPPALFDAVLEHVLAPLARLLQNPGRHESWDISERAGIGLPHEFGEGPGWRILATCPHRWPALVEHPALGTAVQHLLLDHAEAEARRTRLLESAGDHLTHSMQDPRPDRPDPAPALDTSLLQACLPALCLPEMAALPKPSVTARHRLHRIATRVRYNPGLMDLAAEHLHAAAEECVRRGRLLTPPRVTKDDYRRTSLTVVEDLAQISANSTHLKRACALLTALEPPAVVSAPPSPRLARITEGTDLNSPVRLLERNSQHRRVAALLVLAGNPHTPHTAVTETLPTLHPLELAWILRQEGVPAWVITAAAALAPANEDEAVLRLLTDDELDQHPDPGAVLQSWLDSPATSGVWSEREVYRAVLDSRHHTLHHLRHLPADEVLARTEPHLALPHLLIQCGAHPERWEALLKALDYGPTGDEKITFGEFLDRVQAPSASASASTV
;
A
#
# COMPACT_ATOMS: atom_id res chain seq x y z
N MET A 1 -1.86 46.59 38.97
CA MET A 1 -2.73 45.39 38.89
C MET A 1 -3.81 45.71 37.85
N VAL A 2 -3.72 45.10 36.66
CA VAL A 2 -4.61 45.44 35.54
C VAL A 2 -5.81 44.51 35.53
N ASN A 3 -7.00 45.09 35.42
CA ASN A 3 -8.27 44.38 35.44
C ASN A 3 -8.76 44.23 33.99
N ALA A 4 -9.29 43.08 33.60
CA ALA A 4 -9.84 42.88 32.25
C ALA A 4 -10.86 43.98 31.84
N ARG A 5 -11.55 44.59 32.81
CA ARG A 5 -12.48 45.72 32.57
C ARG A 5 -11.82 47.03 32.14
N THR A 6 -10.53 47.23 32.39
CA THR A 6 -9.79 48.45 31.99
C THR A 6 -8.98 48.25 30.72
N LEU A 7 -8.97 47.05 30.13
CA LEU A 7 -8.21 46.73 28.92
C LEU A 7 -8.60 47.57 27.68
N PRO A 8 -9.88 47.84 27.38
CA PRO A 8 -10.25 48.69 26.24
C PRO A 8 -9.68 50.11 26.35
N LEU A 9 -9.54 50.62 27.58
CA LEU A 9 -8.89 51.90 27.83
C LEU A 9 -7.38 51.84 27.49
N TRP A 10 -6.69 50.79 27.95
CA TRP A 10 -5.26 50.62 27.64
C TRP A 10 -5.00 50.41 26.14
N GLN A 11 -5.90 49.72 25.43
CA GLN A 11 -5.85 49.59 23.97
C GLN A 11 -6.06 50.92 23.25
N GLN A 12 -7.06 51.72 23.67
CA GLN A 12 -7.28 53.06 23.12
C GLN A 12 -6.07 53.96 23.37
N LEU A 13 -5.48 53.92 24.58
CA LEU A 13 -4.28 54.67 24.91
C LEU A 13 -3.08 54.25 24.05
N ALA A 14 -2.93 52.96 23.76
CA ALA A 14 -1.85 52.44 22.94
C ALA A 14 -1.94 52.85 21.45
N VAL A 15 -3.15 53.04 20.91
CA VAL A 15 -3.38 53.49 19.53
C VAL A 15 -3.38 55.03 19.42
N THR A 16 -3.41 55.76 20.54
CA THR A 16 -3.45 57.22 20.53
C THR A 16 -2.08 57.82 20.16
N GLU A 17 -2.03 58.56 19.05
CA GLU A 17 -0.80 59.20 18.55
C GLU A 17 -0.19 60.20 19.55
N GLU A 18 -1.03 60.89 20.34
CA GLU A 18 -0.61 61.91 21.32
C GLU A 18 -0.11 61.34 22.67
N LEU A 19 -0.01 60.01 22.83
CA LEU A 19 0.48 59.42 24.08
C LEU A 19 1.94 59.84 24.35
N PRO A 20 2.31 60.31 25.55
CA PRO A 20 3.71 60.61 25.88
C PRO A 20 4.58 59.35 25.93
N ASP A 21 5.86 59.46 25.51
CA ASP A 21 6.78 58.32 25.52
C ASP A 21 7.06 57.80 26.94
N GLU A 22 6.92 58.66 27.95
CA GLU A 22 7.04 58.30 29.37
C GLU A 22 5.91 57.36 29.85
N ALA A 23 4.77 57.34 29.15
CA ALA A 23 3.64 56.48 29.48
C ALA A 23 3.76 55.07 28.87
N LEU A 24 4.59 54.89 27.83
CA LEU A 24 4.75 53.62 27.10
C LEU A 24 5.10 52.43 28.00
N PRO A 25 6.02 52.52 28.98
CA PRO A 25 6.33 51.38 29.87
C PRO A 25 5.10 50.88 30.64
N SER A 26 4.25 51.79 31.11
CA SER A 26 3.07 51.45 31.92
C SER A 26 1.96 50.84 31.07
N VAL A 27 1.78 51.35 29.85
CA VAL A 27 0.82 50.79 28.88
C VAL A 27 1.24 49.40 28.42
N ILE A 28 2.54 49.19 28.13
CA ILE A 28 3.08 47.88 27.73
C ILE A 28 3.01 46.88 28.88
N GLU A 29 3.38 47.27 30.10
CA GLU A 29 3.24 46.40 31.27
C GLU A 29 1.77 46.00 31.50
N ALA A 30 0.84 46.95 31.30
CA ALA A 30 -0.59 46.68 31.41
C ALA A 30 -1.11 45.68 30.37
N LEU A 31 -0.66 45.81 29.12
CA LEU A 31 -1.05 44.91 28.01
C LEU A 31 -0.39 43.53 28.10
N CYS A 32 0.82 43.43 28.64
CA CYS A 32 1.55 42.16 28.81
C CYS A 32 1.16 41.38 30.09
N THR A 33 0.40 41.99 31.02
CA THR A 33 0.01 41.32 32.26
C THR A 33 -1.08 40.29 31.99
N THR A 34 -0.77 39.00 32.17
CA THR A 34 -1.76 37.90 32.08
C THR A 34 -2.91 38.13 33.06
N SER A 35 -4.15 38.13 32.56
CA SER A 35 -5.36 38.17 33.39
C SER A 35 -5.37 36.98 34.36
N ARG A 36 -5.31 37.25 35.67
CA ARG A 36 -5.59 36.25 36.70
C ARG A 36 -7.08 36.32 37.00
N ASP A 37 -7.84 35.31 36.62
CA ASP A 37 -9.21 35.18 37.12
C ASP A 37 -9.25 34.50 38.49
N LEU A 38 -9.99 35.13 39.39
CA LEU A 38 -10.29 34.68 40.75
C LEU A 38 -11.38 33.58 40.79
N TYR A 39 -11.95 33.20 39.65
CA TYR A 39 -13.05 32.24 39.55
C TYR A 39 -12.89 31.37 38.29
N GLY A 40 -12.55 30.09 38.47
CA GLY A 40 -12.21 29.13 37.42
C GLY A 40 -13.31 28.83 36.40
N VAL A 41 -13.46 29.71 35.41
CA VAL A 41 -14.20 29.46 34.16
C VAL A 41 -13.18 29.51 33.02
N ASP A 42 -13.30 28.56 32.09
CA ASP A 42 -12.31 28.29 31.04
C ASP A 42 -11.96 29.52 30.16
N ASN A 43 -10.65 29.71 30.01
CA ASN A 43 -9.89 30.35 28.92
C ASN A 43 -10.62 31.28 27.93
N ARG A 44 -10.91 32.52 28.34
CA ARG A 44 -11.07 33.65 27.40
C ARG A 44 -9.74 34.33 27.01
N GLY A 45 -8.60 33.80 27.48
CA GLY A 45 -7.24 34.26 27.16
C GLY A 45 -6.97 34.44 25.67
N ASP A 46 -7.46 33.52 24.84
CA ASP A 46 -7.19 33.48 23.40
C ASP A 46 -8.02 34.50 22.59
N GLU A 47 -9.19 34.93 23.11
CA GLU A 47 -9.93 36.06 22.54
C GLU A 47 -9.30 37.39 22.96
N TRP A 48 -8.77 37.47 24.19
CA TRP A 48 -8.12 38.67 24.74
C TRP A 48 -6.83 39.06 24.02
N GLY A 49 -6.02 38.08 23.59
CA GLY A 49 -4.80 38.32 22.83
C GLY A 49 -5.08 38.95 21.45
N LYS A 50 -6.12 38.48 20.76
CA LYS A 50 -6.46 38.94 19.40
C LYS A 50 -6.84 40.43 19.35
N ASP A 51 -7.59 40.94 20.33
CA ASP A 51 -8.01 42.35 20.35
C ASP A 51 -6.88 43.31 20.76
N ALA A 52 -5.88 42.84 21.51
CA ALA A 52 -4.70 43.63 21.85
C ALA A 52 -3.79 43.91 20.63
N PHE A 53 -3.93 43.15 19.54
CA PHE A 53 -3.08 43.24 18.34
C PHE A 53 -3.07 44.63 17.68
N ALA A 54 -4.25 45.27 17.56
CA ALA A 54 -4.37 46.60 16.94
C ALA A 54 -3.53 47.66 17.67
N ALA A 55 -3.40 47.51 18.99
CA ALA A 55 -2.57 48.35 19.84
C ALA A 55 -1.08 47.99 19.78
N VAL A 56 -0.75 46.69 19.68
CA VAL A 56 0.65 46.21 19.68
C VAL A 56 1.42 46.69 18.45
N SER A 57 0.82 46.72 17.25
CA SER A 57 1.52 47.20 16.04
C SER A 57 1.97 48.67 16.16
N ALA A 58 1.08 49.55 16.61
CA ALA A 58 1.41 50.96 16.86
C ALA A 58 2.52 51.12 17.92
N LEU A 59 2.47 50.34 19.00
CA LEU A 59 3.48 50.37 20.07
C LEU A 59 4.84 49.82 19.62
N VAL A 60 4.89 48.80 18.76
CA VAL A 60 6.14 48.23 18.25
C VAL A 60 6.88 49.25 17.37
N GLN A 61 6.18 50.00 16.52
CA GLN A 61 6.78 51.08 15.72
C GLN A 61 7.32 52.21 16.60
N ARG A 62 6.57 52.61 17.63
CA ARG A 62 6.95 53.69 18.56
C ARG A 62 8.08 53.33 19.53
N THR A 63 8.26 52.04 19.81
CA THR A 63 9.34 51.56 20.71
C THR A 63 10.62 51.18 19.97
N SER A 64 10.78 51.59 18.71
CA SER A 64 12.00 51.35 17.92
C SER A 64 13.27 51.86 18.62
N ASP A 65 13.18 52.97 19.35
CA ASP A 65 14.30 53.56 20.11
C ASP A 65 14.46 53.01 21.53
N GLN A 66 13.57 52.11 21.98
CA GLN A 66 13.52 51.55 23.34
C GLN A 66 13.57 50.00 23.32
N PRO A 67 14.75 49.40 23.11
CA PRO A 67 14.89 47.96 22.82
C PRO A 67 14.40 47.03 23.94
N ALA A 68 14.39 47.47 25.20
CA ALA A 68 13.89 46.67 26.32
C ALA A 68 12.36 46.52 26.32
N LEU A 69 11.63 47.57 25.95
CA LEU A 69 10.16 47.54 25.86
C LEU A 69 9.70 46.76 24.63
N ARG A 70 10.39 46.98 23.51
CA ARG A 70 10.19 46.25 22.27
C ARG A 70 10.37 44.74 22.46
N ARG A 71 11.44 44.32 23.16
CA ARG A 71 11.67 42.92 23.53
C ARG A 71 10.48 42.33 24.30
N ARG A 72 10.01 43.02 25.33
CA ARG A 72 8.93 42.55 26.20
C ARG A 72 7.60 42.38 25.46
N LEU A 73 7.31 43.26 24.50
CA LEU A 73 6.15 43.13 23.61
C LEU A 73 6.25 41.88 22.74
N LEU A 74 7.39 41.66 22.10
CA LEU A 74 7.61 40.51 21.21
C LEU A 74 7.60 39.16 21.96
N GLU A 75 8.06 39.13 23.22
CA GLU A 75 7.98 37.93 24.07
C GLU A 75 6.53 37.52 24.37
N HIS A 76 5.59 38.47 24.46
CA HIS A 76 4.18 38.22 24.81
C HIS A 76 3.26 38.11 23.60
N ALA A 77 3.70 38.50 22.40
CA ALA A 77 2.92 38.35 21.18
C ALA A 77 2.74 36.87 20.83
N ASP A 78 1.61 36.45 20.27
CA ASP A 78 1.43 35.09 19.74
C ASP A 78 2.03 34.95 18.31
N ASP A 79 2.06 33.73 17.78
CA ASP A 79 2.68 33.45 16.47
C ASP A 79 1.96 34.12 15.30
N LYS A 80 0.64 34.29 15.41
CA LYS A 80 -0.16 34.97 14.39
C LYS A 80 0.14 36.47 14.41
N GLN A 81 0.22 37.06 15.60
CA GLN A 81 0.55 38.46 15.78
C GLN A 81 1.96 38.77 15.28
N ILE A 82 2.94 37.90 15.55
CA ILE A 82 4.30 38.07 15.03
C ILE A 82 4.34 38.00 13.49
N ALA A 83 3.60 37.06 12.88
CA ALA A 83 3.51 36.98 11.43
C ALA A 83 2.92 38.26 10.80
N GLU A 84 1.85 38.80 11.39
CA GLU A 84 1.21 40.04 10.92
C GLU A 84 2.10 41.28 11.16
N LEU A 85 2.87 41.34 12.26
CA LEU A 85 3.85 42.41 12.48
C LEU A 85 5.02 42.33 11.50
N ALA A 86 5.46 41.12 11.14
CA ALA A 86 6.49 40.92 10.12
C ALA A 86 5.98 41.34 8.73
N ASP A 87 4.74 41.02 8.39
CA ASP A 87 4.06 41.46 7.16
C ASP A 87 3.94 42.99 7.05
N GLN A 88 3.76 43.69 8.17
CA GLN A 88 3.73 45.15 8.23
C GLN A 88 5.14 45.78 8.20
N GLY A 89 6.20 44.98 8.22
CA GLY A 89 7.59 45.42 8.29
C GLY A 89 7.99 45.96 9.66
N ALA A 90 7.15 45.76 10.67
CA ALA A 90 7.38 46.21 12.03
C ALA A 90 8.37 45.28 12.75
N VAL A 91 8.41 43.98 12.42
CA VAL A 91 9.44 43.02 12.87
C VAL A 91 10.57 42.97 11.83
N THR A 92 11.81 42.97 12.30
CA THR A 92 13.03 42.98 11.47
C THR A 92 14.03 41.92 11.94
N ASN A 93 15.14 41.74 11.21
CA ASN A 93 16.23 40.84 11.61
C ASN A 93 16.72 41.07 13.06
N ALA A 94 16.79 42.33 13.51
CA ALA A 94 17.23 42.66 14.87
C ALA A 94 16.35 42.03 15.97
N ASP A 95 15.11 41.68 15.64
CA ASP A 95 14.14 41.10 16.57
C ASP A 95 14.15 39.56 16.56
N LEU A 96 14.72 38.93 15.53
CA LEU A 96 14.74 37.48 15.38
C LEU A 96 15.39 36.76 16.57
N PRO A 97 16.51 37.21 17.16
CA PRO A 97 17.08 36.54 18.33
C PRO A 97 16.14 36.50 19.54
N VAL A 98 15.31 37.52 19.73
CA VAL A 98 14.32 37.58 20.83
C VAL A 98 13.18 36.61 20.55
N ILE A 99 12.65 36.65 19.32
CA ILE A 99 11.55 35.79 18.90
C ILE A 99 11.99 34.33 19.00
N LEU A 100 13.09 33.95 18.35
CA LEU A 100 13.60 32.57 18.33
C LEU A 100 14.09 32.07 19.69
N GLY A 101 14.42 32.98 20.62
CA GLY A 101 14.76 32.63 22.00
C GLY A 101 13.58 32.10 22.82
N THR A 102 12.34 32.41 22.41
CA THR A 102 11.11 32.01 23.12
C THR A 102 10.26 31.00 22.37
N ARG A 103 10.37 30.93 21.04
CA ARG A 103 9.53 30.09 20.19
C ARG A 103 10.26 29.57 18.96
N ARG A 104 9.70 28.55 18.31
CA ARG A 104 10.17 28.05 17.01
C ARG A 104 9.69 28.97 15.88
N PRO A 105 10.45 29.08 14.76
CA PRO A 105 9.98 29.82 13.61
C PRO A 105 8.72 29.18 13.03
N THR A 106 7.82 30.00 12.51
CA THR A 106 6.56 29.58 11.88
C THR A 106 6.54 29.99 10.40
N PRO A 107 5.75 29.31 9.55
CA PRO A 107 5.60 29.70 8.15
C PRO A 107 5.14 31.15 7.99
N GLY A 108 4.22 31.59 8.85
CA GLY A 108 3.69 32.96 8.83
C GLY A 108 4.76 34.03 9.07
N LEU A 109 5.72 33.79 9.99
CA LEU A 109 6.84 34.70 10.21
C LEU A 109 7.72 34.81 8.96
N ILE A 110 8.06 33.68 8.32
CA ILE A 110 8.87 33.67 7.10
C ILE A 110 8.17 34.40 5.96
N ILE A 111 6.87 34.12 5.75
CA ILE A 111 6.04 34.80 4.74
C ILE A 111 6.04 36.32 5.01
N GLY A 112 5.79 36.74 6.25
CA GLY A 112 5.76 38.15 6.63
C GLY A 112 7.09 38.86 6.36
N LEU A 113 8.22 38.30 6.79
CA LEU A 113 9.55 38.86 6.53
C LEU A 113 9.84 38.96 5.04
N ALA A 114 9.54 37.90 4.28
CA ALA A 114 9.85 37.83 2.86
C ALA A 114 9.01 38.76 1.98
N ARG A 115 7.91 39.34 2.49
CA ARG A 115 7.17 40.41 1.80
C ARG A 115 7.99 41.70 1.72
N HIS A 116 9.04 41.84 2.52
CA HIS A 116 9.97 42.97 2.46
C HIS A 116 11.28 42.57 1.75
N PRO A 117 11.62 43.20 0.61
CA PRO A 117 12.81 42.82 -0.19
C PRO A 117 14.13 42.83 0.60
N GLY A 118 14.26 43.70 1.61
CA GLY A 118 15.45 43.79 2.45
C GLY A 118 15.60 42.69 3.50
N GLN A 119 14.56 41.87 3.71
CA GLN A 119 14.53 40.83 4.75
C GLN A 119 14.39 39.41 4.17
N VAL A 120 14.40 39.25 2.84
CA VAL A 120 14.27 37.95 2.17
C VAL A 120 15.40 36.99 2.55
N ALA A 121 16.63 37.49 2.70
CA ALA A 121 17.77 36.67 3.13
C ALA A 121 17.56 36.11 4.54
N ASP A 122 17.06 36.95 5.47
CA ASP A 122 16.77 36.53 6.84
C ASP A 122 15.64 35.50 6.87
N ALA A 123 14.61 35.68 6.02
CA ALA A 123 13.53 34.71 5.87
C ALA A 123 14.04 33.35 5.35
N ILE A 124 15.00 33.34 4.44
CA ILE A 124 15.64 32.13 3.92
C ILE A 124 16.42 31.40 5.02
N ASP A 125 17.18 32.12 5.85
CA ASP A 125 17.96 31.53 6.94
C ASP A 125 17.09 30.79 7.98
N LEU A 126 15.81 31.19 8.12
CA LEU A 126 14.85 30.54 9.00
C LEU A 126 14.31 29.21 8.47
N LEU A 127 14.39 28.95 7.17
CA LEU A 127 13.88 27.71 6.57
C LEU A 127 14.53 26.46 7.19
N ALA A 128 15.83 26.53 7.50
CA ALA A 128 16.58 25.43 8.11
C ALA A 128 16.05 24.98 9.48
N GLN A 129 15.24 25.81 10.13
CA GLN A 129 14.68 25.58 11.46
C GLN A 129 13.22 25.12 11.42
N LEU A 130 12.60 25.09 10.25
CA LEU A 130 11.24 24.59 10.06
C LEU A 130 11.19 23.06 10.00
N HIS A 131 10.03 22.51 10.32
CA HIS A 131 9.71 21.11 10.03
C HIS A 131 9.29 20.94 8.56
N ASP A 132 9.50 19.76 7.97
CA ASP A 132 9.21 19.49 6.55
C ASP A 132 7.76 19.84 6.14
N THR A 133 6.79 19.58 7.02
CA THR A 133 5.37 19.90 6.80
C THR A 133 5.08 21.40 6.83
N ASP A 134 5.91 22.18 7.51
CA ASP A 134 5.75 23.63 7.66
C ASP A 134 6.41 24.38 6.49
N VAL A 135 7.47 23.83 5.88
CA VAL A 135 8.12 24.41 4.70
C VAL A 135 7.14 24.50 3.52
N GLU A 136 6.30 23.47 3.33
CA GLU A 136 5.27 23.49 2.29
C GLU A 136 4.28 24.66 2.46
N ARG A 137 3.95 24.99 3.71
CA ARG A 137 3.03 26.08 4.05
C ARG A 137 3.57 27.46 3.68
N VAL A 138 4.89 27.64 3.59
CA VAL A 138 5.50 28.91 3.14
C VAL A 138 5.04 29.29 1.72
N VAL A 139 4.89 28.29 0.85
CA VAL A 139 4.44 28.50 -0.54
C VAL A 139 2.91 28.45 -0.63
N ASN A 140 2.28 27.48 0.05
CA ASN A 140 0.82 27.32 -0.03
C ASN A 140 0.06 28.47 0.63
N ASP A 141 0.52 28.95 1.79
CA ASP A 141 -0.13 30.02 2.57
C ASP A 141 0.35 31.42 2.10
N TRP A 142 1.18 31.51 1.06
CA TRP A 142 1.72 32.78 0.55
C TRP A 142 0.61 33.73 0.10
N ASP A 143 -0.32 33.21 -0.71
CA ASP A 143 -1.54 33.91 -1.13
C ASP A 143 -2.73 33.42 -0.29
N PRO A 144 -3.17 34.20 0.71
CA PRO A 144 -4.30 33.81 1.55
C PRO A 144 -5.63 33.75 0.79
N ASN A 145 -5.70 34.36 -0.40
CA ASN A 145 -6.92 34.41 -1.21
C ASN A 145 -6.97 33.34 -2.30
N ARG A 146 -5.97 32.46 -2.40
CA ARG A 146 -5.84 31.45 -3.48
C ARG A 146 -7.09 30.57 -3.68
N HIS A 147 -7.86 30.32 -2.63
CA HIS A 147 -9.07 29.49 -2.67
C HIS A 147 -10.37 30.27 -2.89
N THR A 148 -10.29 31.58 -3.13
CA THR A 148 -11.46 32.38 -3.50
C THR A 148 -11.79 32.18 -4.97
N PHE A 149 -13.08 32.25 -5.32
CA PHE A 149 -13.57 31.95 -6.69
C PHE A 149 -13.01 32.93 -7.75
N GLU A 150 -12.68 34.15 -7.34
CA GLU A 150 -11.99 35.17 -8.14
C GLU A 150 -10.92 35.84 -7.26
N PRO A 151 -9.72 35.26 -7.15
CA PRO A 151 -8.68 35.83 -6.31
C PRO A 151 -8.18 37.15 -6.92
N PRO A 152 -8.12 38.25 -6.14
CA PRO A 152 -7.45 39.45 -6.60
C PRO A 152 -5.97 39.16 -6.89
N PRO A 153 -5.33 39.87 -7.83
CA PRO A 153 -3.92 39.65 -8.14
C PRO A 153 -3.05 39.86 -6.89
N PHE A 154 -2.33 38.80 -6.49
CA PHE A 154 -1.44 38.79 -5.34
C PHE A 154 0.04 38.75 -5.81
N PRO A 155 0.98 39.42 -5.11
CA PRO A 155 2.39 39.39 -5.49
C PRO A 155 2.93 37.95 -5.47
N PRO A 156 3.72 37.53 -6.48
CA PRO A 156 4.33 36.21 -6.49
C PRO A 156 5.35 36.06 -5.36
N VAL A 157 5.62 34.82 -4.96
CA VAL A 157 6.70 34.50 -4.01
C VAL A 157 8.02 35.04 -4.58
N PRO A 158 8.87 35.74 -3.77
CA PRO A 158 10.19 36.17 -4.20
C PRO A 158 10.99 34.99 -4.77
N PRO A 159 11.59 35.12 -5.97
CA PRO A 159 12.31 34.01 -6.61
C PRO A 159 13.38 33.39 -5.72
N ALA A 160 14.14 34.20 -4.98
CA ALA A 160 15.17 33.73 -4.06
C ALA A 160 14.60 32.88 -2.90
N LEU A 161 13.45 33.27 -2.34
CA LEU A 161 12.79 32.48 -1.29
C LEU A 161 12.27 31.16 -1.87
N PHE A 162 11.62 31.22 -3.04
CA PHE A 162 11.09 30.03 -3.68
C PHE A 162 12.21 29.03 -4.03
N ASP A 163 13.35 29.51 -4.52
CA ASP A 163 14.54 28.71 -4.80
C ASP A 163 15.10 28.06 -3.54
N ALA A 164 15.18 28.81 -2.44
CA ALA A 164 15.62 28.28 -1.16
C ALA A 164 14.64 27.21 -0.60
N VAL A 165 13.33 27.41 -0.77
CA VAL A 165 12.32 26.40 -0.41
C VAL A 165 12.49 25.14 -1.26
N LEU A 166 12.64 25.28 -2.58
CA LEU A 166 12.91 24.15 -3.48
C LEU A 166 14.18 23.40 -3.09
N GLU A 167 15.27 24.11 -2.82
CA GLU A 167 16.52 23.52 -2.38
C GLU A 167 16.34 22.79 -1.05
N HIS A 168 15.64 23.39 -0.09
CA HIS A 168 15.41 22.79 1.22
C HIS A 168 14.64 21.47 1.12
N VAL A 169 13.59 21.40 0.30
CA VAL A 169 12.78 20.18 0.15
C VAL A 169 13.38 19.13 -0.78
N LEU A 170 14.18 19.53 -1.78
CA LEU A 170 14.76 18.61 -2.76
C LEU A 170 16.18 18.15 -2.39
N ALA A 171 16.95 18.92 -1.63
CA ALA A 171 18.32 18.56 -1.25
C ALA A 171 18.42 17.26 -0.43
N PRO A 172 17.51 16.94 0.53
CA PRO A 172 17.51 15.65 1.19
C PRO A 172 17.38 14.48 0.20
N LEU A 173 16.47 14.61 -0.77
CA LEU A 173 16.28 13.61 -1.82
C LEU A 173 17.51 13.50 -2.73
N ALA A 174 18.08 14.63 -3.16
CA ALA A 174 19.29 14.63 -3.97
C ALA A 174 20.47 13.97 -3.25
N ARG A 175 20.66 14.23 -1.94
CA ARG A 175 21.69 13.59 -1.12
C ARG A 175 21.48 12.08 -0.99
N LEU A 176 20.22 11.65 -0.81
CA LEU A 176 19.86 10.23 -0.74
C LEU A 176 20.18 9.51 -2.06
N LEU A 177 19.88 10.12 -3.20
CA LEU A 177 20.18 9.55 -4.53
C LEU A 177 21.67 9.55 -4.86
N GLN A 178 22.44 10.51 -4.34
CA GLN A 178 23.89 10.52 -4.48
C GLN A 178 24.57 9.42 -3.66
N ASN A 179 24.02 9.04 -2.49
CA ASN A 179 24.60 8.07 -1.58
C ASN A 179 23.56 7.10 -0.99
N PRO A 180 22.86 6.30 -1.82
CA PRO A 180 21.72 5.49 -1.38
C PRO A 180 22.06 4.47 -0.31
N GLY A 181 23.28 3.92 -0.31
CA GLY A 181 23.72 2.90 0.66
C GLY A 181 24.19 3.42 2.03
N ARG A 182 24.14 4.73 2.30
CA ARG A 182 24.62 5.34 3.56
C ARG A 182 23.53 5.99 4.40
N HIS A 183 22.30 6.05 3.90
CA HIS A 183 21.21 6.76 4.56
C HIS A 183 20.43 5.83 5.50
N GLU A 184 20.15 6.27 6.73
CA GLU A 184 19.46 5.47 7.77
C GLU A 184 18.05 5.03 7.35
N SER A 185 17.38 5.80 6.49
CA SER A 185 16.04 5.48 5.97
C SER A 185 16.03 4.53 4.76
N TRP A 186 17.20 4.13 4.25
CA TRP A 186 17.29 3.16 3.16
C TRP A 186 17.24 1.73 3.71
N ASP A 187 16.08 1.34 4.26
CA ASP A 187 15.84 -0.04 4.65
C ASP A 187 15.35 -0.82 3.41
N ILE A 188 16.27 -1.56 2.79
CA ILE A 188 15.94 -2.47 1.68
C ILE A 188 15.16 -3.62 2.28
N SER A 189 13.85 -3.43 2.49
CA SER A 189 12.98 -4.52 2.90
C SER A 189 13.01 -5.61 1.82
N GLU A 190 12.88 -6.88 2.21
CA GLU A 190 12.91 -8.00 1.27
C GLU A 190 11.71 -8.05 0.32
N ARG A 191 10.71 -7.17 0.53
CA ARG A 191 9.52 -7.06 -0.32
C ARG A 191 9.79 -6.15 -1.51
N ALA A 192 9.55 -6.66 -2.72
CA ALA A 192 9.75 -5.97 -3.99
C ALA A 192 9.01 -4.61 -4.14
N GLY A 193 8.08 -4.29 -3.24
CA GLY A 193 7.32 -3.04 -3.20
C GLY A 193 7.84 -1.96 -2.25
N ILE A 194 9.01 -2.10 -1.62
CA ILE A 194 9.52 -1.08 -0.67
C ILE A 194 11.02 -0.84 -0.90
N GLY A 195 11.45 -0.83 -2.16
CA GLY A 195 12.87 -0.66 -2.54
C GLY A 195 13.32 0.79 -2.77
N LEU A 196 12.38 1.72 -2.73
CA LEU A 196 12.48 3.17 -2.72
C LEU A 196 11.20 3.64 -2.00
N PRO A 197 11.20 4.73 -1.21
CA PRO A 197 9.96 5.27 -0.68
C PRO A 197 8.95 5.39 -1.82
N HIS A 198 7.81 4.69 -1.72
CA HIS A 198 6.70 4.80 -2.69
C HIS A 198 6.12 6.23 -2.77
N GLU A 199 6.67 7.17 -1.99
CA GLU A 199 6.12 8.50 -1.71
C GLU A 199 6.89 9.64 -2.39
N PHE A 200 7.71 9.37 -3.42
CA PHE A 200 8.29 10.47 -4.20
C PHE A 200 7.19 11.31 -4.89
N GLY A 201 6.13 10.66 -5.40
CA GLY A 201 5.08 11.34 -6.16
C GLY A 201 4.06 12.15 -5.35
N GLU A 202 4.08 12.10 -4.01
CA GLU A 202 3.03 12.72 -3.17
C GLU A 202 3.56 13.56 -1.99
N GLY A 203 4.89 13.62 -1.81
CA GLY A 203 5.56 14.36 -0.74
C GLY A 203 5.63 15.88 -0.95
N PRO A 204 6.14 16.64 0.04
CA PRO A 204 6.23 18.11 -0.02
C PRO A 204 7.09 18.59 -1.19
N GLY A 205 8.15 17.85 -1.56
CA GLY A 205 8.98 18.16 -2.73
C GLY A 205 8.20 18.16 -4.05
N TRP A 206 7.29 17.19 -4.24
CA TRP A 206 6.41 17.17 -5.42
C TRP A 206 5.41 18.33 -5.39
N ARG A 207 4.74 18.57 -4.26
CA ARG A 207 3.71 19.62 -4.16
C ARG A 207 4.25 21.01 -4.48
N ILE A 208 5.46 21.31 -4.01
CA ILE A 208 6.14 22.57 -4.34
C ILE A 208 6.56 22.59 -5.81
N LEU A 209 7.16 21.50 -6.32
CA LEU A 209 7.56 21.39 -7.74
C LEU A 209 6.37 21.56 -8.70
N ALA A 210 5.21 21.01 -8.34
CA ALA A 210 3.98 21.07 -9.12
C ALA A 210 3.43 22.50 -9.24
N THR A 211 3.77 23.41 -8.33
CA THR A 211 3.36 24.82 -8.41
C THR A 211 4.12 25.62 -9.49
N CYS A 212 5.22 25.09 -10.03
CA CYS A 212 6.05 25.79 -11.01
C CYS A 212 6.39 24.97 -12.29
N PRO A 213 5.39 24.49 -13.07
CA PRO A 213 5.65 23.65 -14.25
C PRO A 213 6.58 24.28 -15.29
N HIS A 214 6.50 25.60 -15.46
CA HIS A 214 7.35 26.36 -16.37
C HIS A 214 8.86 26.29 -16.03
N ARG A 215 9.23 25.88 -14.81
CA ARG A 215 10.62 25.77 -14.37
C ARG A 215 11.19 24.36 -14.49
N TRP A 216 10.36 23.35 -14.75
CA TRP A 216 10.78 21.95 -14.80
C TRP A 216 11.96 21.69 -15.74
N PRO A 217 12.00 22.23 -16.99
CA PRO A 217 13.13 21.98 -17.89
C PRO A 217 14.47 22.42 -17.30
N ALA A 218 14.52 23.63 -16.72
CA ALA A 218 15.74 24.15 -16.11
C ALA A 218 16.13 23.40 -14.83
N LEU A 219 15.14 22.96 -14.03
CA LEU A 219 15.38 22.22 -12.80
C LEU A 219 15.90 20.80 -13.05
N VAL A 220 15.49 20.15 -14.14
CA VAL A 220 15.98 18.83 -14.54
C VAL A 220 17.48 18.87 -14.91
N GLU A 221 17.94 19.98 -15.47
CA GLU A 221 19.36 20.21 -15.82
C GLU A 221 20.21 20.68 -14.63
N HIS A 222 19.60 20.94 -13.47
CA HIS A 222 20.29 21.49 -12.31
C HIS A 222 21.35 20.51 -11.77
N PRO A 223 22.61 20.93 -11.55
CA PRO A 223 23.71 20.02 -11.21
C PRO A 223 23.52 19.28 -9.87
N ALA A 224 22.94 19.94 -8.86
CA ALA A 224 22.69 19.33 -7.55
C ALA A 224 21.33 18.60 -7.46
N LEU A 225 20.25 19.25 -7.91
CA LEU A 225 18.86 18.79 -7.71
C LEU A 225 18.29 18.02 -8.91
N GLY A 226 18.92 18.08 -10.08
CA GLY A 226 18.36 17.58 -11.34
C GLY A 226 17.95 16.11 -11.26
N THR A 227 18.79 15.24 -10.73
CA THR A 227 18.47 13.82 -10.53
C THR A 227 17.20 13.62 -9.69
N ALA A 228 17.06 14.38 -8.60
CA ALA A 228 15.87 14.31 -7.74
C ALA A 228 14.61 14.74 -8.47
N VAL A 229 14.69 15.85 -9.22
CA VAL A 229 13.59 16.37 -10.05
C VAL A 229 13.19 15.35 -11.12
N GLN A 230 14.16 14.72 -11.79
CA GLN A 230 13.89 13.69 -12.80
C GLN A 230 13.12 12.49 -12.22
N HIS A 231 13.49 12.00 -11.03
CA HIS A 231 12.74 10.93 -10.38
C HIS A 231 11.33 11.38 -9.97
N LEU A 232 11.17 12.58 -9.42
CA LEU A 232 9.86 13.13 -9.03
C LEU A 232 8.92 13.25 -10.23
N LEU A 233 9.41 13.74 -11.36
CA LEU A 233 8.62 13.87 -12.59
C LEU A 233 8.21 12.49 -13.12
N LEU A 234 9.14 11.53 -13.22
CA LEU A 234 8.82 10.16 -13.67
C LEU A 234 7.79 9.48 -12.76
N ASP A 235 7.90 9.68 -11.46
CA ASP A 235 7.01 9.08 -10.47
C ASP A 235 5.63 9.77 -10.46
N HIS A 236 5.58 11.07 -10.71
CA HIS A 236 4.32 11.78 -10.94
C HIS A 236 3.61 11.28 -12.21
N ALA A 237 4.32 11.13 -13.32
CA ALA A 237 3.74 10.58 -14.55
C ALA A 237 3.18 9.16 -14.35
N GLU A 238 3.84 8.35 -13.52
CA GLU A 238 3.32 7.05 -13.10
C GLU A 238 2.02 7.18 -12.29
N ALA A 239 2.00 8.06 -11.28
CA ALA A 239 0.83 8.28 -10.43
C ALA A 239 -0.38 8.80 -11.21
N GLU A 240 -0.16 9.74 -12.14
CA GLU A 240 -1.21 10.29 -12.98
C GLU A 240 -1.74 9.23 -13.95
N ALA A 241 -0.87 8.47 -14.63
CA ALA A 241 -1.31 7.37 -15.50
C ALA A 241 -2.12 6.30 -14.74
N ARG A 242 -1.74 6.01 -13.49
CA ARG A 242 -2.51 5.11 -12.61
C ARG A 242 -3.88 5.70 -12.28
N ARG A 243 -3.94 6.98 -11.92
CA ARG A 243 -5.18 7.71 -11.65
C ARG A 243 -6.11 7.72 -12.87
N THR A 244 -5.58 7.99 -14.07
CA THR A 244 -6.33 7.95 -15.32
C THR A 244 -6.95 6.57 -15.57
N ARG A 245 -6.16 5.49 -15.45
CA ARG A 245 -6.67 4.12 -15.62
C ARG A 245 -7.73 3.75 -14.59
N LEU A 246 -7.55 4.16 -13.34
CA LEU A 246 -8.57 3.95 -12.30
C LEU A 246 -9.86 4.68 -12.66
N LEU A 247 -9.79 5.93 -13.14
CA LEU A 247 -10.95 6.70 -13.56
C LEU A 247 -11.63 6.12 -14.81
N GLU A 248 -10.86 5.57 -15.76
CA GLU A 248 -11.40 4.84 -16.91
C GLU A 248 -12.13 3.56 -16.47
N SER A 249 -11.49 2.76 -15.61
CA SER A 249 -12.09 1.52 -15.08
C SER A 249 -13.32 1.75 -14.18
N ALA A 250 -13.32 2.84 -13.40
CA ALA A 250 -14.45 3.22 -12.55
C ALA A 250 -15.57 3.91 -13.36
N GLY A 251 -15.22 4.60 -14.45
CA GLY A 251 -16.16 5.19 -15.40
C GLY A 251 -17.08 4.13 -16.03
N ASP A 252 -16.56 2.93 -16.27
CA ASP A 252 -17.35 1.80 -16.80
C ASP A 252 -18.33 1.19 -15.78
N HIS A 253 -18.13 1.41 -14.48
CA HIS A 253 -19.03 0.90 -13.44
C HIS A 253 -20.10 1.91 -12.97
N LEU A 254 -19.99 3.19 -13.33
CA LEU A 254 -20.87 4.25 -12.85
C LEU A 254 -21.79 4.87 -13.92
N THR A 255 -21.76 4.38 -15.16
CA THR A 255 -22.69 4.84 -16.21
C THR A 255 -24.16 4.48 -15.96
N HIS A 256 -24.49 3.75 -14.88
CA HIS A 256 -25.86 3.44 -14.49
C HIS A 256 -26.46 4.27 -13.34
N SER A 257 -25.72 5.20 -12.72
CA SER A 257 -26.28 6.06 -11.66
C SER A 257 -26.26 7.53 -12.09
N MET A 258 -27.31 7.92 -12.82
CA MET A 258 -27.66 9.33 -12.99
C MET A 258 -28.02 9.94 -11.63
N GLN A 259 -27.54 11.17 -11.39
CA GLN A 259 -27.88 12.08 -10.28
C GLN A 259 -27.10 11.89 -8.97
N ASP A 260 -25.81 12.19 -9.01
CA ASP A 260 -25.19 12.97 -7.93
C ASP A 260 -24.22 13.99 -8.55
N PRO A 261 -24.14 15.22 -8.02
CA PRO A 261 -23.15 16.19 -8.47
C PRO A 261 -21.76 15.62 -8.20
N ARG A 262 -20.97 15.46 -9.28
CA ARG A 262 -19.60 14.97 -9.19
C ARG A 262 -18.85 15.86 -8.19
N PRO A 263 -18.19 15.31 -7.15
CA PRO A 263 -17.29 16.12 -6.33
C PRO A 263 -16.25 16.74 -7.26
N ASP A 264 -15.94 18.02 -7.04
CA ASP A 264 -15.00 18.81 -7.84
C ASP A 264 -13.77 17.97 -8.15
N ARG A 265 -13.66 17.56 -9.41
CA ARG A 265 -12.53 16.77 -9.88
C ARG A 265 -11.34 17.75 -9.84
N PRO A 266 -10.30 17.50 -9.05
CA PRO A 266 -9.13 18.35 -9.09
C PRO A 266 -8.61 18.34 -10.53
N ASP A 267 -8.21 19.52 -11.03
CA ASP A 267 -7.68 19.67 -12.37
C ASP A 267 -6.57 18.63 -12.61
N PRO A 268 -6.55 17.99 -13.78
CA PRO A 268 -5.49 17.05 -14.11
C PRO A 268 -4.14 17.77 -14.01
N ALA A 269 -3.18 17.15 -13.33
CA ALA A 269 -1.84 17.70 -13.25
C ALA A 269 -1.24 17.83 -14.67
N PRO A 270 -0.35 18.81 -14.90
CA PRO A 270 0.22 19.02 -16.22
C PRO A 270 0.99 17.77 -16.68
N ALA A 271 0.53 17.18 -17.79
CA ALA A 271 1.18 16.03 -18.39
C ALA A 271 2.60 16.38 -18.84
N LEU A 272 3.55 15.47 -18.59
CA LEU A 272 4.92 15.64 -19.08
C LEU A 272 4.93 15.54 -20.60
N ASP A 273 5.48 16.56 -21.27
CA ASP A 273 5.73 16.50 -22.69
C ASP A 273 6.90 15.56 -23.04
N THR A 274 7.04 15.21 -24.32
CA THR A 274 8.08 14.29 -24.79
C THR A 274 9.49 14.81 -24.53
N SER A 275 9.72 16.13 -24.62
CA SER A 275 11.02 16.74 -24.36
C SER A 275 11.46 16.62 -22.90
N LEU A 276 10.52 16.81 -21.97
CA LEU A 276 10.79 16.71 -20.54
C LEU A 276 10.97 15.24 -20.12
N LEU A 277 10.21 14.32 -20.72
CA LEU A 277 10.47 12.88 -20.57
C LEU A 277 11.86 12.49 -21.06
N GLN A 278 12.31 13.04 -22.19
CA GLN A 278 13.68 12.83 -22.70
C GLN A 278 14.74 13.35 -21.72
N ALA A 279 14.52 14.53 -21.13
CA ALA A 279 15.41 15.10 -20.13
C ALA A 279 15.48 14.25 -18.83
N CYS A 280 14.44 13.45 -18.54
CA CYS A 280 14.39 12.54 -17.38
C CYS A 280 15.00 11.15 -17.62
N LEU A 281 15.43 10.82 -18.84
CA LEU A 281 15.99 9.50 -19.17
C LEU A 281 17.20 9.07 -18.32
N PRO A 282 18.11 9.96 -17.88
CA PRO A 282 19.23 9.54 -17.02
C PRO A 282 18.78 8.86 -15.72
N ALA A 283 17.67 9.33 -15.13
CA ALA A 283 17.07 8.76 -13.92
C ALA A 283 16.17 7.53 -14.17
N LEU A 284 15.79 7.28 -15.44
CA LEU A 284 14.86 6.21 -15.81
C LEU A 284 15.36 4.84 -15.37
N CYS A 285 16.64 4.56 -15.65
CA CYS A 285 17.28 3.27 -15.41
C CYS A 285 17.82 3.10 -13.98
N LEU A 286 17.54 4.03 -13.07
CA LEU A 286 17.94 3.99 -11.65
C LEU A 286 19.43 3.62 -11.46
N PRO A 287 20.39 4.35 -12.09
CA PRO A 287 21.82 4.03 -12.00
C PRO A 287 22.34 3.99 -10.55
N GLU A 288 21.75 4.79 -9.65
CA GLU A 288 22.04 4.85 -8.22
C GLU A 288 21.82 3.51 -7.50
N MET A 289 20.90 2.68 -7.99
CA MET A 289 20.65 1.34 -7.44
C MET A 289 21.62 0.26 -7.99
N ALA A 290 22.33 0.54 -9.09
CA ALA A 290 23.11 -0.46 -9.82
C ALA A 290 24.26 -1.06 -8.99
N ALA A 291 24.85 -0.25 -8.09
CA ALA A 291 26.05 -0.62 -7.34
C ALA A 291 25.78 -1.01 -5.87
N LEU A 292 24.51 -1.06 -5.44
CA LEU A 292 24.15 -1.31 -4.05
C LEU A 292 24.55 -2.73 -3.56
N PRO A 293 24.70 -2.92 -2.23
CA PRO A 293 24.90 -4.23 -1.61
C PRO A 293 23.66 -5.13 -1.80
N LYS A 294 23.79 -6.42 -1.45
CA LYS A 294 22.73 -7.46 -1.64
C LYS A 294 22.17 -7.47 -3.08
N PRO A 295 23.01 -7.79 -4.10
CA PRO A 295 22.69 -7.60 -5.50
C PRO A 295 21.43 -8.35 -5.97
N SER A 296 21.08 -9.49 -5.36
CA SER A 296 19.87 -10.25 -5.70
C SER A 296 18.57 -9.55 -5.35
N VAL A 297 18.58 -8.72 -4.30
CA VAL A 297 17.42 -7.95 -3.84
C VAL A 297 17.38 -6.61 -4.57
N THR A 298 18.50 -5.88 -4.59
CA THR A 298 18.57 -4.55 -5.20
C THR A 298 18.38 -4.57 -6.70
N ALA A 299 18.94 -5.55 -7.42
CA ALA A 299 18.69 -5.69 -8.85
C ALA A 299 17.23 -6.06 -9.17
N ARG A 300 16.55 -6.79 -8.27
CA ARG A 300 15.13 -7.13 -8.41
C ARG A 300 14.26 -5.89 -8.23
N HIS A 301 14.49 -5.11 -7.17
CA HIS A 301 13.79 -3.83 -6.95
C HIS A 301 14.01 -2.87 -8.11
N ARG A 302 15.26 -2.74 -8.57
CA ARG A 302 15.63 -1.90 -9.71
C ARG A 302 14.88 -2.33 -10.97
N LEU A 303 14.90 -3.63 -11.29
CA LEU A 303 14.17 -4.18 -12.42
C LEU A 303 12.67 -3.87 -12.33
N HIS A 304 12.07 -4.12 -11.16
CA HIS A 304 10.65 -3.92 -10.94
C HIS A 304 10.23 -2.45 -11.10
N ARG A 305 11.01 -1.52 -10.55
CA ARG A 305 10.69 -0.09 -10.68
C ARG A 305 10.85 0.42 -12.11
N ILE A 306 11.86 -0.04 -12.85
CA ILE A 306 12.01 0.27 -14.28
C ILE A 306 10.80 -0.25 -15.06
N ALA A 307 10.45 -1.53 -14.87
CA ALA A 307 9.32 -2.15 -15.55
C ALA A 307 7.99 -1.47 -15.21
N THR A 308 7.83 -1.03 -13.96
CA THR A 308 6.64 -0.28 -13.52
C THR A 308 6.54 1.07 -14.23
N ARG A 309 7.62 1.85 -14.31
CA ARG A 309 7.64 3.12 -15.05
C ARG A 309 7.23 2.93 -16.51
N VAL A 310 7.78 1.91 -17.16
CA VAL A 310 7.44 1.54 -18.55
C VAL A 310 5.98 1.09 -18.68
N ARG A 311 5.48 0.27 -17.75
CA ARG A 311 4.09 -0.23 -17.78
C ARG A 311 3.07 0.91 -17.72
N TYR A 312 3.35 1.96 -16.95
CA TYR A 312 2.47 3.13 -16.85
C TYR A 312 2.71 4.15 -17.97
N ASN A 313 3.92 4.20 -18.54
CA ASN A 313 4.28 5.08 -19.64
C ASN A 313 4.95 4.29 -20.78
N PRO A 314 4.19 3.58 -21.64
CA PRO A 314 4.75 2.71 -22.68
C PRO A 314 5.68 3.41 -23.66
N GLY A 315 5.44 4.70 -23.95
CA GLY A 315 6.30 5.51 -24.82
C GLY A 315 7.75 5.66 -24.33
N LEU A 316 8.05 5.33 -23.08
CA LEU A 316 9.44 5.25 -22.58
C LEU A 316 10.24 4.16 -23.28
N MET A 317 9.60 3.07 -23.73
CA MET A 317 10.28 2.06 -24.55
C MET A 317 10.72 2.64 -25.88
N ASP A 318 9.89 3.44 -26.54
CA ASP A 318 10.24 4.05 -27.82
C ASP A 318 11.38 5.06 -27.69
N LEU A 319 11.44 5.77 -26.55
CA LEU A 319 12.45 6.80 -26.30
C LEU A 319 13.81 6.24 -25.81
N ALA A 320 13.81 5.13 -25.07
CA ALA A 320 14.99 4.67 -24.34
C ALA A 320 15.22 3.15 -24.37
N ALA A 321 14.70 2.44 -25.39
CA ALA A 321 14.82 0.99 -25.54
C ALA A 321 16.23 0.45 -25.22
N GLU A 322 17.27 1.01 -25.85
CA GLU A 322 18.65 0.53 -25.67
C GLU A 322 19.12 0.60 -24.20
N HIS A 323 18.81 1.70 -23.51
CA HIS A 323 19.19 1.91 -22.11
C HIS A 323 18.40 0.98 -21.18
N LEU A 324 17.10 0.81 -21.43
CA LEU A 324 16.22 -0.09 -20.68
C LEU A 324 16.65 -1.55 -20.84
N HIS A 325 16.96 -1.97 -22.07
CA HIS A 325 17.45 -3.31 -22.37
C HIS A 325 18.78 -3.59 -21.65
N ALA A 326 19.72 -2.66 -21.71
CA ALA A 326 21.01 -2.77 -21.02
C ALA A 326 20.86 -2.82 -19.50
N ALA A 327 19.95 -2.00 -18.93
CA ALA A 327 19.67 -2.02 -17.49
C ALA A 327 19.04 -3.35 -17.05
N ALA A 328 18.11 -3.91 -17.83
CA ALA A 328 17.50 -5.20 -17.57
C ALA A 328 18.54 -6.34 -17.58
N GLU A 329 19.43 -6.34 -18.58
CA GLU A 329 20.52 -7.30 -18.68
C GLU A 329 21.45 -7.24 -17.46
N GLU A 330 21.85 -6.04 -17.06
CA GLU A 330 22.71 -5.85 -15.88
C GLU A 330 22.01 -6.30 -14.59
N CYS A 331 20.72 -6.03 -14.43
CA CYS A 331 19.93 -6.50 -13.30
C CYS A 331 19.92 -8.04 -13.22
N VAL A 332 19.69 -8.73 -14.34
CA VAL A 332 19.70 -10.21 -14.39
C VAL A 332 21.08 -10.75 -14.05
N ARG A 333 22.13 -10.21 -14.67
CA ARG A 333 23.52 -10.66 -14.51
C ARG A 333 24.02 -10.47 -13.08
N ARG A 334 23.84 -9.28 -12.52
CA ARG A 334 24.31 -8.94 -11.17
C ARG A 334 23.48 -9.61 -10.08
N GLY A 335 22.16 -9.61 -10.24
CA GLY A 335 21.22 -10.15 -9.25
C GLY A 335 21.03 -11.67 -9.31
N ARG A 336 21.50 -12.33 -10.36
CA ARG A 336 21.21 -13.75 -10.67
C ARG A 336 19.71 -14.07 -10.61
N LEU A 337 18.89 -13.13 -11.13
CA LEU A 337 17.43 -13.13 -10.96
C LEU A 337 16.73 -14.35 -11.57
N LEU A 338 17.39 -15.03 -12.50
CA LEU A 338 16.90 -16.23 -13.18
C LEU A 338 17.32 -17.55 -12.51
N THR A 339 17.99 -17.48 -11.35
CA THR A 339 18.33 -18.66 -10.53
C THR A 339 17.24 -18.84 -9.48
N PRO A 340 16.69 -20.05 -9.27
CA PRO A 340 15.64 -20.24 -8.28
C PRO A 340 16.12 -19.89 -6.85
N PRO A 341 15.44 -18.97 -6.13
CA PRO A 341 15.73 -18.66 -4.74
C PRO A 341 15.72 -19.88 -3.81
N ARG A 342 16.58 -19.88 -2.79
CA ARG A 342 16.52 -20.83 -1.65
C ARG A 342 15.54 -20.34 -0.57
N VAL A 343 14.30 -20.05 -0.94
CA VAL A 343 13.28 -19.46 -0.05
C VAL A 343 12.06 -20.41 0.04
N THR A 344 11.14 -20.15 0.96
CA THR A 344 9.84 -20.84 1.07
C THR A 344 9.11 -20.87 -0.29
N LYS A 345 8.28 -21.90 -0.52
CA LYS A 345 7.62 -22.14 -1.81
C LYS A 345 6.77 -20.94 -2.29
N ASP A 346 6.04 -20.29 -1.39
CA ASP A 346 5.15 -19.18 -1.74
C ASP A 346 5.89 -17.89 -2.11
N ASP A 347 6.97 -17.57 -1.38
CA ASP A 347 7.80 -16.41 -1.70
C ASP A 347 8.61 -16.63 -2.98
N TYR A 348 9.02 -17.86 -3.26
CA TYR A 348 9.60 -18.26 -4.53
C TYR A 348 8.63 -18.02 -5.70
N ARG A 349 7.37 -18.45 -5.57
CA ARG A 349 6.34 -18.26 -6.61
C ARG A 349 6.10 -16.78 -6.89
N ARG A 350 5.83 -15.98 -5.86
CA ARG A 350 5.57 -14.54 -6.01
C ARG A 350 6.75 -13.82 -6.67
N THR A 351 7.96 -14.08 -6.17
CA THR A 351 9.19 -13.46 -6.67
C THR A 351 9.45 -13.80 -8.14
N SER A 352 9.29 -15.07 -8.50
CA SER A 352 9.55 -15.54 -9.86
C SER A 352 8.56 -14.95 -10.86
N LEU A 353 7.27 -14.89 -10.51
CA LEU A 353 6.24 -14.28 -11.35
C LEU A 353 6.54 -12.81 -11.62
N THR A 354 6.86 -12.02 -10.58
CA THR A 354 7.20 -10.61 -10.74
C THR A 354 8.42 -10.40 -11.63
N VAL A 355 9.51 -11.17 -11.41
CA VAL A 355 10.71 -11.08 -12.26
C VAL A 355 10.39 -11.41 -13.72
N VAL A 356 9.56 -12.43 -13.96
CA VAL A 356 9.17 -12.81 -15.32
C VAL A 356 8.35 -11.72 -16.00
N GLU A 357 7.32 -11.20 -15.33
CA GLU A 357 6.49 -10.10 -15.85
C GLU A 357 7.33 -8.85 -16.13
N ASP A 358 8.24 -8.51 -15.24
CA ASP A 358 9.11 -7.34 -15.40
C ASP A 358 10.08 -7.54 -16.58
N LEU A 359 10.69 -8.72 -16.73
CA LEU A 359 11.55 -9.02 -17.87
C LEU A 359 10.78 -9.06 -19.19
N ALA A 360 9.57 -9.60 -19.20
CA ALA A 360 8.73 -9.60 -20.38
C ALA A 360 8.41 -8.17 -20.87
N GLN A 361 8.32 -7.20 -19.94
CA GLN A 361 8.04 -5.81 -20.28
C GLN A 361 9.25 -5.07 -20.89
N ILE A 362 10.48 -5.36 -20.45
CA ILE A 362 11.64 -4.51 -20.76
C ILE A 362 12.86 -5.23 -21.36
N SER A 363 12.91 -6.56 -21.37
CA SER A 363 14.09 -7.28 -21.88
C SER A 363 13.98 -7.52 -23.38
N ALA A 364 15.10 -7.31 -24.10
CA ALA A 364 15.27 -7.77 -25.48
C ALA A 364 16.19 -9.00 -25.60
N ASN A 365 16.73 -9.50 -24.48
CA ASN A 365 17.62 -10.65 -24.49
C ASN A 365 16.82 -11.96 -24.57
N SER A 366 16.81 -12.58 -25.75
CA SER A 366 16.08 -13.83 -26.02
C SER A 366 16.53 -15.00 -25.13
N THR A 367 17.78 -15.03 -24.68
CA THR A 367 18.28 -16.07 -23.76
C THR A 367 17.72 -15.88 -22.35
N HIS A 368 17.61 -14.64 -21.87
CA HIS A 368 16.96 -14.33 -20.60
C HIS A 368 15.46 -14.63 -20.64
N LEU A 369 14.78 -14.26 -21.73
CA LEU A 369 13.36 -14.53 -21.92
C LEU A 369 13.07 -16.04 -22.00
N LYS A 370 13.92 -16.82 -22.71
CA LYS A 370 13.82 -18.29 -22.70
C LYS A 370 13.97 -18.87 -21.29
N ARG A 371 14.90 -18.35 -20.50
CA ARG A 371 15.08 -18.76 -19.09
C ARG A 371 13.91 -18.33 -18.20
N ALA A 372 13.27 -17.21 -18.49
CA ALA A 372 12.04 -16.77 -17.83
C ALA A 372 10.88 -17.75 -18.10
N CYS A 373 10.72 -18.25 -19.34
CA CYS A 373 9.78 -19.34 -19.64
C CYS A 373 10.09 -20.61 -18.82
N ALA A 374 11.36 -20.99 -18.72
CA ALA A 374 11.78 -22.15 -17.92
C ALA A 374 11.51 -21.98 -16.41
N LEU A 375 11.61 -20.76 -15.88
CA LEU A 375 11.21 -20.47 -14.50
C LEU A 375 9.71 -20.71 -14.28
N LEU A 376 8.86 -20.31 -15.23
CA LEU A 376 7.41 -20.55 -15.15
C LEU A 376 7.10 -22.05 -15.17
N THR A 377 7.80 -22.83 -16.00
CA THR A 377 7.67 -24.29 -16.05
C THR A 377 8.03 -24.96 -14.71
N ALA A 378 8.97 -24.39 -13.96
CA ALA A 378 9.37 -24.92 -12.65
C ALA A 378 8.39 -24.56 -11.51
N LEU A 379 7.39 -23.71 -11.76
CA LEU A 379 6.35 -23.39 -10.77
C LEU A 379 5.33 -24.54 -10.69
N GLU A 380 4.86 -24.82 -9.48
CA GLU A 380 3.80 -25.82 -9.27
C GLU A 380 2.53 -25.45 -10.04
N PRO A 381 1.82 -26.43 -10.64
CA PRO A 381 0.56 -26.19 -11.33
C PRO A 381 -0.53 -25.75 -10.33
N PRO A 382 -1.56 -25.02 -10.79
CA PRO A 382 -2.68 -24.66 -9.95
C PRO A 382 -3.45 -25.90 -9.48
N ALA A 383 -3.84 -25.90 -8.21
CA ALA A 383 -4.83 -26.82 -7.69
C ALA A 383 -6.20 -26.12 -7.77
N VAL A 384 -6.89 -26.26 -8.91
CA VAL A 384 -8.20 -25.62 -9.11
C VAL A 384 -9.27 -26.49 -8.50
N VAL A 385 -9.96 -25.93 -7.51
CA VAL A 385 -10.94 -26.66 -6.71
C VAL A 385 -12.27 -25.97 -6.68
N SER A 386 -13.31 -26.73 -7.04
CA SER A 386 -14.70 -26.33 -6.95
C SER A 386 -15.32 -26.99 -5.71
N ALA A 387 -15.87 -26.17 -4.82
CA ALA A 387 -16.76 -26.62 -3.77
C ALA A 387 -18.20 -26.46 -4.26
N PRO A 388 -19.12 -27.42 -3.97
CA PRO A 388 -20.51 -27.25 -4.34
C PRO A 388 -21.07 -25.96 -3.68
N PRO A 389 -21.72 -25.07 -4.46
CA PRO A 389 -22.24 -23.83 -3.91
C PRO A 389 -23.30 -24.12 -2.85
N SER A 390 -23.32 -23.35 -1.76
CA SER A 390 -24.40 -23.46 -0.77
C SER A 390 -25.77 -23.26 -1.45
N PRO A 391 -26.88 -23.83 -0.93
CA PRO A 391 -28.20 -23.70 -1.56
C PRO A 391 -28.64 -22.25 -1.83
N ARG A 392 -28.13 -21.32 -1.01
CA ARG A 392 -28.34 -19.87 -1.16
C ARG A 392 -27.51 -19.27 -2.29
N LEU A 393 -26.25 -19.69 -2.45
CA LEU A 393 -25.40 -19.29 -3.58
C LEU A 393 -25.87 -19.91 -4.89
N ALA A 394 -26.29 -21.18 -4.88
CA ALA A 394 -26.81 -21.88 -6.05
C ALA A 394 -27.96 -21.11 -6.72
N ARG A 395 -28.93 -20.61 -5.93
CA ARG A 395 -30.05 -19.76 -6.43
C ARG A 395 -29.61 -18.40 -6.99
N ILE A 396 -28.47 -17.87 -6.55
CA ILE A 396 -27.94 -16.57 -7.00
C ILE A 396 -27.06 -16.74 -8.24
N THR A 397 -26.37 -17.88 -8.35
CA THR A 397 -25.43 -18.18 -9.45
C THR A 397 -26.06 -18.96 -10.60
N GLU A 398 -27.31 -19.42 -10.47
CA GLU A 398 -28.04 -20.15 -11.51
C GLU A 398 -28.11 -19.31 -12.80
N GLY A 399 -27.52 -19.82 -13.90
CA GLY A 399 -27.42 -19.11 -15.17
C GLY A 399 -26.25 -18.12 -15.32
N THR A 400 -25.34 -18.05 -14.33
CA THR A 400 -24.14 -17.20 -14.40
C THR A 400 -22.85 -18.03 -14.55
N ASP A 401 -21.85 -17.50 -15.26
CA ASP A 401 -20.52 -18.13 -15.44
C ASP A 401 -19.63 -18.04 -14.17
N LEU A 402 -20.18 -17.56 -13.05
CA LEU A 402 -19.42 -17.27 -11.82
C LEU A 402 -18.76 -18.51 -11.18
N ASN A 403 -19.29 -19.70 -11.46
CA ASN A 403 -18.75 -20.97 -10.96
C ASN A 403 -17.97 -21.76 -12.03
N SER A 404 -17.72 -21.18 -13.21
CA SER A 404 -16.91 -21.85 -14.22
C SER A 404 -15.51 -22.17 -13.69
N PRO A 405 -14.93 -23.34 -14.05
CA PRO A 405 -13.55 -23.71 -13.71
C PRO A 405 -12.53 -22.60 -13.99
N VAL A 406 -12.72 -21.86 -15.08
CA VAL A 406 -11.84 -20.76 -15.49
C VAL A 406 -12.00 -19.53 -14.59
N ARG A 407 -13.22 -19.23 -14.12
CA ARG A 407 -13.46 -18.13 -13.17
C ARG A 407 -12.97 -18.46 -11.76
N LEU A 408 -12.95 -19.74 -11.38
CA LEU A 408 -12.35 -20.18 -10.11
C LEU A 408 -10.82 -19.96 -10.10
N LEU A 409 -10.15 -20.23 -11.22
CA LEU A 409 -8.72 -19.93 -11.41
C LEU A 409 -8.43 -18.43 -11.25
N GLU A 410 -9.32 -17.57 -11.74
CA GLU A 410 -9.24 -16.11 -11.59
C GLU A 410 -9.44 -15.66 -10.15
N ARG A 411 -10.54 -16.10 -9.53
CA ARG A 411 -10.91 -15.77 -8.14
C ARG A 411 -9.81 -16.12 -7.14
N ASN A 412 -9.15 -17.25 -7.33
CA ASN A 412 -8.08 -17.72 -6.45
C ASN A 412 -6.69 -17.19 -6.84
N SER A 413 -6.60 -16.26 -7.82
CA SER A 413 -5.34 -15.72 -8.35
C SER A 413 -4.35 -16.80 -8.83
N GLN A 414 -4.85 -17.97 -9.22
CA GLN A 414 -4.05 -19.09 -9.68
C GLN A 414 -3.64 -18.95 -11.16
N HIS A 415 -4.34 -18.10 -11.92
CA HIS A 415 -4.07 -17.76 -13.32
C HIS A 415 -2.78 -16.95 -13.54
N ARG A 416 -2.13 -16.45 -12.48
CA ARG A 416 -0.97 -15.54 -12.58
C ARG A 416 0.19 -16.14 -13.37
N ARG A 417 0.42 -17.45 -13.28
CA ARG A 417 1.47 -18.17 -14.04
C ARG A 417 1.23 -18.08 -15.54
N VAL A 418 0.01 -18.40 -15.98
CA VAL A 418 -0.36 -18.34 -17.40
C VAL A 418 -0.47 -16.90 -17.91
N ALA A 419 -0.95 -15.96 -17.08
CA ALA A 419 -0.94 -14.54 -17.40
C ALA A 419 0.50 -14.03 -17.67
N ALA A 420 1.46 -14.37 -16.81
CA ALA A 420 2.87 -14.02 -17.02
C ALA A 420 3.46 -14.64 -18.31
N LEU A 421 3.04 -15.86 -18.67
CA LEU A 421 3.43 -16.49 -19.94
C LEU A 421 2.87 -15.72 -21.14
N LEU A 422 1.64 -15.20 -21.06
CA LEU A 422 1.06 -14.37 -22.13
C LEU A 422 1.80 -13.05 -22.29
N VAL A 423 2.22 -12.41 -21.19
CA VAL A 423 3.05 -11.20 -21.26
C VAL A 423 4.40 -11.51 -21.94
N LEU A 424 5.03 -12.65 -21.61
CA LEU A 424 6.23 -13.12 -22.31
C LEU A 424 5.98 -13.34 -23.80
N ALA A 425 4.86 -13.97 -24.16
CA ALA A 425 4.51 -14.24 -25.55
C ALA A 425 4.20 -12.96 -26.36
N GLY A 426 3.78 -11.89 -25.68
CA GLY A 426 3.59 -10.56 -26.28
C GLY A 426 4.91 -9.82 -26.56
N ASN A 427 6.03 -10.22 -25.95
CA ASN A 427 7.33 -9.61 -26.20
C ASN A 427 7.93 -10.14 -27.53
N PRO A 428 8.31 -9.25 -28.47
CA PRO A 428 8.78 -9.64 -29.80
C PRO A 428 10.13 -10.37 -29.80
N HIS A 429 10.89 -10.29 -28.72
CA HIS A 429 12.18 -10.95 -28.56
C HIS A 429 12.08 -12.31 -27.86
N THR A 430 10.90 -12.69 -27.36
CA THR A 430 10.69 -14.00 -26.75
C THR A 430 10.65 -15.07 -27.84
N PRO A 431 11.51 -16.11 -27.78
CA PRO A 431 11.46 -17.20 -28.75
C PRO A 431 10.12 -17.93 -28.66
N HIS A 432 9.37 -18.00 -29.76
CA HIS A 432 8.10 -18.74 -29.82
C HIS A 432 8.27 -20.18 -29.34
N THR A 433 9.40 -20.82 -29.68
CA THR A 433 9.71 -22.19 -29.26
C THR A 433 9.73 -22.34 -27.74
N ALA A 434 10.26 -21.35 -27.01
CA ALA A 434 10.34 -21.40 -25.55
C ALA A 434 8.94 -21.33 -24.91
N VAL A 435 8.03 -20.51 -25.48
CA VAL A 435 6.64 -20.44 -25.02
C VAL A 435 5.90 -21.75 -25.33
N THR A 436 6.03 -22.28 -26.55
CA THR A 436 5.39 -23.54 -26.93
C THR A 436 5.92 -24.74 -26.13
N GLU A 437 7.20 -24.74 -25.73
CA GLU A 437 7.78 -25.76 -24.84
C GLU A 437 7.20 -25.69 -23.42
N THR A 438 6.72 -24.53 -22.96
CA THR A 438 6.07 -24.37 -21.65
C THR A 438 4.61 -24.82 -21.65
N LEU A 439 3.87 -24.69 -22.77
CA LEU A 439 2.44 -25.02 -22.83
C LEU A 439 2.08 -26.45 -22.34
N PRO A 440 2.82 -27.52 -22.67
CA PRO A 440 2.53 -28.87 -22.18
C PRO A 440 2.64 -29.05 -20.66
N THR A 441 3.28 -28.10 -19.97
CA THR A 441 3.47 -28.12 -18.51
C THR A 441 2.39 -27.32 -17.77
N LEU A 442 1.51 -26.65 -18.52
CA LEU A 442 0.36 -25.94 -17.97
C LEU A 442 -0.76 -26.91 -17.60
N HIS A 443 -1.53 -26.51 -16.60
CA HIS A 443 -2.73 -27.24 -16.21
C HIS A 443 -3.80 -27.08 -17.31
N PRO A 444 -4.66 -28.10 -17.57
CA PRO A 444 -5.67 -28.01 -18.63
C PRO A 444 -6.59 -26.77 -18.51
N LEU A 445 -6.88 -26.33 -17.28
CA LEU A 445 -7.65 -25.10 -17.03
C LEU A 445 -6.89 -23.81 -17.32
N GLU A 446 -5.55 -23.81 -17.20
CA GLU A 446 -4.75 -22.66 -17.66
C GLU A 446 -4.77 -22.57 -19.19
N LEU A 447 -4.74 -23.71 -19.89
CA LEU A 447 -4.89 -23.76 -21.36
C LEU A 447 -6.28 -23.26 -21.80
N ALA A 448 -7.34 -23.70 -21.12
CA ALA A 448 -8.70 -23.19 -21.35
C ALA A 448 -8.80 -21.69 -21.06
N TRP A 449 -8.14 -21.22 -19.99
CA TRP A 449 -8.08 -19.78 -19.66
C TRP A 449 -7.45 -18.97 -20.80
N ILE A 450 -6.36 -19.43 -21.43
CA ILE A 450 -5.73 -18.76 -22.60
C ILE A 450 -6.74 -18.56 -23.73
N LEU A 451 -7.52 -19.59 -24.06
CA LEU A 451 -8.47 -19.55 -25.18
C LEU A 451 -9.61 -18.54 -24.97
N ARG A 452 -9.87 -18.15 -23.72
CA ARG A 452 -10.91 -17.18 -23.36
C ARG A 452 -10.40 -15.74 -23.22
N GLN A 453 -9.08 -15.51 -23.28
CA GLN A 453 -8.52 -14.17 -23.15
C GLN A 453 -8.55 -13.41 -24.48
N GLU A 454 -8.87 -12.12 -24.38
CA GLU A 454 -8.76 -11.20 -25.52
C GLU A 454 -7.31 -10.72 -25.70
N GLY A 455 -6.91 -10.43 -26.94
CA GLY A 455 -5.58 -9.89 -27.24
C GLY A 455 -4.42 -10.89 -27.22
N VAL A 456 -4.69 -12.19 -27.11
CA VAL A 456 -3.65 -13.24 -27.18
C VAL A 456 -3.15 -13.41 -28.62
N PRO A 457 -1.83 -13.53 -28.85
CA PRO A 457 -1.30 -13.80 -30.19
C PRO A 457 -1.89 -15.10 -30.78
N ALA A 458 -2.33 -15.05 -32.04
CA ALA A 458 -3.01 -16.15 -32.71
C ALA A 458 -2.20 -17.47 -32.72
N TRP A 459 -0.87 -17.38 -32.77
CA TRP A 459 0.00 -18.55 -32.74
C TRP A 459 -0.01 -19.25 -31.37
N VAL A 460 -0.18 -18.50 -30.27
CA VAL A 460 -0.33 -19.06 -28.91
C VAL A 460 -1.69 -19.72 -28.79
N ILE A 461 -2.76 -19.08 -29.26
CA ILE A 461 -4.12 -19.64 -29.27
C ILE A 461 -4.11 -20.98 -30.01
N THR A 462 -3.51 -21.03 -31.21
CA THR A 462 -3.43 -22.25 -32.02
C THR A 462 -2.69 -23.37 -31.28
N ALA A 463 -1.54 -23.05 -30.66
CA ALA A 463 -0.74 -24.03 -29.94
C ALA A 463 -1.43 -24.52 -28.64
N ALA A 464 -2.12 -23.62 -27.91
CA ALA A 464 -2.86 -23.97 -26.71
C ALA A 464 -4.11 -24.80 -27.04
N ALA A 465 -4.83 -24.47 -28.11
CA ALA A 465 -6.02 -25.22 -28.55
C ALA A 465 -5.70 -26.68 -28.89
N ALA A 466 -4.50 -26.95 -29.42
CA ALA A 466 -4.05 -28.31 -29.69
C ALA A 466 -3.83 -29.17 -28.42
N LEU A 467 -3.69 -28.54 -27.25
CA LEU A 467 -3.42 -29.17 -25.96
C LEU A 467 -4.58 -29.03 -24.95
N ALA A 468 -5.55 -28.17 -25.23
CA ALA A 468 -6.67 -27.89 -24.34
C ALA A 468 -7.60 -29.11 -24.19
N PRO A 469 -8.19 -29.33 -23.00
CA PRO A 469 -9.11 -30.42 -22.78
C PRO A 469 -10.43 -30.20 -23.56
N ALA A 470 -11.06 -31.28 -24.00
CA ALA A 470 -12.38 -31.21 -24.64
C ALA A 470 -13.49 -30.81 -23.66
N ASN A 471 -13.31 -31.14 -22.37
CA ASN A 471 -14.20 -30.79 -21.27
C ASN A 471 -13.40 -30.18 -20.12
N GLU A 472 -13.71 -28.94 -19.75
CA GLU A 472 -13.00 -28.21 -18.70
C GLU A 472 -13.33 -28.77 -17.29
N ASP A 473 -14.51 -29.37 -17.11
CA ASP A 473 -14.97 -29.88 -15.81
C ASP A 473 -14.19 -31.11 -15.35
N GLU A 474 -13.55 -31.84 -16.28
CA GLU A 474 -12.69 -33.00 -15.98
C GLU A 474 -11.36 -32.59 -15.34
N ALA A 475 -10.96 -31.33 -15.50
CA ALA A 475 -9.70 -30.80 -14.98
C ALA A 475 -9.84 -30.14 -13.59
N VAL A 476 -11.06 -30.06 -13.04
CA VAL A 476 -11.28 -29.52 -11.69
C VAL A 476 -11.19 -30.62 -10.65
N LEU A 477 -10.36 -30.44 -9.62
CA LEU A 477 -10.43 -31.28 -8.43
C LEU A 477 -11.66 -30.85 -7.62
N ARG A 478 -12.73 -31.64 -7.67
CA ARG A 478 -13.96 -31.40 -6.90
C ARG A 478 -14.37 -32.64 -6.12
N LEU A 479 -14.99 -32.43 -4.97
CA LEU A 479 -15.70 -33.49 -4.27
C LEU A 479 -16.91 -33.87 -5.14
N LEU A 480 -17.03 -35.15 -5.49
CA LEU A 480 -18.12 -35.65 -6.31
C LEU A 480 -19.42 -35.66 -5.49
N THR A 481 -20.53 -35.35 -6.14
CA THR A 481 -21.85 -35.55 -5.55
C THR A 481 -22.21 -37.03 -5.54
N ASP A 482 -23.14 -37.44 -4.68
CA ASP A 482 -23.56 -38.84 -4.62
C ASP A 482 -24.11 -39.36 -5.96
N ASP A 483 -24.78 -38.51 -6.75
CA ASP A 483 -25.32 -38.87 -8.07
C ASP A 483 -24.22 -39.12 -9.11
N GLU A 484 -23.01 -38.59 -8.87
CA GLU A 484 -21.82 -38.83 -9.68
C GLU A 484 -21.02 -40.02 -9.15
N LEU A 485 -21.00 -40.22 -7.83
CA LEU A 485 -20.44 -41.42 -7.20
C LEU A 485 -21.19 -42.69 -7.65
N ASP A 486 -22.51 -42.62 -7.85
CA ASP A 486 -23.32 -43.70 -8.42
C ASP A 486 -22.84 -44.16 -9.82
N GLN A 487 -22.19 -43.27 -10.57
CA GLN A 487 -21.66 -43.57 -11.91
C GLN A 487 -20.26 -44.19 -11.85
N HIS A 488 -19.65 -44.23 -10.66
CA HIS A 488 -18.32 -44.78 -10.45
C HIS A 488 -18.39 -46.28 -10.13
N PRO A 489 -17.48 -47.12 -10.68
CA PRO A 489 -17.48 -48.56 -10.43
C PRO A 489 -17.18 -48.93 -8.97
N ASP A 490 -16.48 -48.05 -8.25
CA ASP A 490 -16.26 -48.17 -6.81
C ASP A 490 -16.31 -46.78 -6.16
N PRO A 491 -17.48 -46.34 -5.67
CA PRO A 491 -17.60 -45.04 -5.00
C PRO A 491 -16.89 -45.02 -3.64
N GLY A 492 -16.71 -46.18 -2.99
CA GLY A 492 -16.04 -46.27 -1.70
C GLY A 492 -14.53 -46.00 -1.81
N ALA A 493 -13.87 -46.54 -2.83
CA ALA A 493 -12.47 -46.24 -3.10
C ALA A 493 -12.21 -44.75 -3.37
N VAL A 494 -13.17 -44.05 -3.99
CA VAL A 494 -13.07 -42.60 -4.22
C VAL A 494 -13.13 -41.84 -2.89
N LEU A 495 -14.06 -42.18 -1.99
CA LEU A 495 -14.12 -41.59 -0.65
C LEU A 495 -12.84 -41.86 0.16
N GLN A 496 -12.30 -43.08 0.07
CA GLN A 496 -11.04 -43.44 0.73
C GLN A 496 -9.86 -42.64 0.17
N SER A 497 -9.81 -42.41 -1.15
CA SER A 497 -8.76 -41.59 -1.77
C SER A 497 -8.75 -40.13 -1.28
N TRP A 498 -9.91 -39.59 -0.88
CA TRP A 498 -9.99 -38.26 -0.28
C TRP A 498 -9.41 -38.23 1.14
N LEU A 499 -9.61 -39.30 1.90
CA LEU A 499 -9.08 -39.44 3.27
C LEU A 499 -7.57 -39.74 3.29
N ASP A 500 -7.08 -40.49 2.29
CA ASP A 500 -5.67 -40.87 2.17
C ASP A 500 -4.80 -39.76 1.55
N SER A 501 -5.41 -38.73 0.98
CA SER A 501 -4.68 -37.59 0.42
C SER A 501 -4.01 -36.81 1.55
N PRO A 502 -2.69 -36.57 1.50
CA PRO A 502 -1.99 -35.86 2.57
C PRO A 502 -2.60 -34.47 2.75
N ALA A 503 -2.91 -34.13 4.01
CA ALA A 503 -3.50 -32.85 4.40
C ALA A 503 -2.53 -31.67 4.24
N THR A 504 -2.00 -31.43 3.05
CA THR A 504 -1.06 -30.32 2.79
C THR A 504 -1.02 -29.96 1.31
N SER A 505 -2.06 -29.26 0.85
CA SER A 505 -1.95 -28.37 -0.32
C SER A 505 -2.88 -27.16 -0.28
N GLY A 506 -3.54 -26.88 0.87
CA GLY A 506 -4.37 -25.68 1.05
C GLY A 506 -5.66 -25.65 0.22
N VAL A 507 -6.06 -26.82 -0.31
CA VAL A 507 -7.11 -26.98 -1.31
C VAL A 507 -8.50 -27.18 -0.69
N TRP A 508 -8.60 -28.06 0.31
CA TRP A 508 -9.77 -28.25 1.16
C TRP A 508 -9.30 -28.19 2.61
N SER A 509 -10.14 -27.67 3.50
CA SER A 509 -9.95 -27.94 4.92
C SER A 509 -10.25 -29.42 5.17
N GLU A 510 -9.50 -30.06 6.07
CA GLU A 510 -9.77 -31.45 6.48
C GLU A 510 -11.25 -31.64 6.87
N ARG A 511 -11.85 -30.63 7.48
CA ARG A 511 -13.27 -30.58 7.85
C ARG A 511 -14.22 -30.66 6.65
N GLU A 512 -13.90 -30.07 5.51
CA GLU A 512 -14.76 -30.14 4.32
C GLU A 512 -14.72 -31.54 3.70
N VAL A 513 -13.55 -32.18 3.68
CA VAL A 513 -13.41 -33.58 3.25
C VAL A 513 -14.18 -34.50 4.20
N TYR A 514 -14.01 -34.32 5.52
CA TYR A 514 -14.75 -35.10 6.52
C TYR A 514 -16.25 -34.92 6.37
N ARG A 515 -16.72 -33.70 6.11
CA ARG A 515 -18.14 -33.43 5.89
C ARG A 515 -18.67 -34.13 4.65
N ALA A 516 -17.99 -34.03 3.51
CA ALA A 516 -18.41 -34.67 2.28
C ALA A 516 -18.43 -36.21 2.39
N VAL A 517 -17.47 -36.81 3.11
CA VAL A 517 -17.49 -38.25 3.38
C VAL A 517 -18.67 -38.62 4.29
N LEU A 518 -18.97 -37.83 5.33
CA LEU A 518 -20.11 -38.09 6.22
C LEU A 518 -21.47 -37.93 5.53
N ASP A 519 -21.58 -36.96 4.63
CA ASP A 519 -22.82 -36.62 3.92
C ASP A 519 -23.13 -37.56 2.73
N SER A 520 -22.17 -38.40 2.33
CA SER A 520 -22.32 -39.30 1.18
C SER A 520 -23.10 -40.57 1.51
N ARG A 521 -24.03 -41.01 0.66
CA ARG A 521 -24.72 -42.31 0.79
C ARG A 521 -23.80 -43.54 0.66
N HIS A 522 -22.58 -43.36 0.14
CA HIS A 522 -21.61 -44.42 -0.10
C HIS A 522 -20.57 -44.57 1.02
N HIS A 523 -20.69 -43.82 2.12
CA HIS A 523 -19.79 -43.98 3.25
C HIS A 523 -19.97 -45.36 3.88
N THR A 524 -18.86 -45.94 4.35
CA THR A 524 -18.83 -47.23 5.02
C THR A 524 -18.31 -47.06 6.44
N LEU A 525 -18.51 -48.07 7.29
CA LEU A 525 -17.89 -48.09 8.62
C LEU A 525 -16.36 -47.94 8.54
N HIS A 526 -15.72 -48.43 7.47
CA HIS A 526 -14.30 -48.22 7.24
C HIS A 526 -13.96 -46.72 7.15
N HIS A 527 -14.70 -45.96 6.33
CA HIS A 527 -14.51 -44.52 6.21
C HIS A 527 -14.76 -43.79 7.53
N LEU A 528 -15.85 -44.14 8.23
CA LEU A 528 -16.18 -43.53 9.53
C LEU A 528 -15.08 -43.74 10.57
N ARG A 529 -14.44 -44.93 10.60
CA ARG A 529 -13.36 -45.24 11.56
C ARG A 529 -12.11 -44.38 11.39
N HIS A 530 -11.88 -43.81 10.20
CA HIS A 530 -10.72 -42.95 9.92
C HIS A 530 -10.97 -41.46 10.24
N LEU A 531 -12.23 -41.08 10.50
CA LEU A 531 -12.60 -39.69 10.80
C LEU A 531 -12.39 -39.36 12.29
N PRO A 532 -12.20 -38.07 12.64
CA PRO A 532 -12.20 -37.63 14.04
C PRO A 532 -13.51 -37.97 14.76
N ALA A 533 -13.42 -38.52 15.97
CA ALA A 533 -14.59 -38.96 16.73
C ALA A 533 -15.56 -37.82 17.06
N ASP A 534 -15.05 -36.61 17.28
CA ASP A 534 -15.84 -35.40 17.56
C ASP A 534 -16.72 -35.01 16.37
N GLU A 535 -16.19 -35.06 15.14
CA GLU A 535 -16.93 -34.71 13.92
C GLU A 535 -18.02 -35.75 13.60
N VAL A 536 -17.82 -37.03 13.92
CA VAL A 536 -18.82 -38.10 13.75
C VAL A 536 -19.93 -38.02 14.81
N LEU A 537 -19.56 -37.76 16.07
CA LEU A 537 -20.49 -37.75 17.22
C LEU A 537 -21.27 -36.43 17.36
N ALA A 538 -20.72 -35.30 16.92
CA ALA A 538 -21.37 -33.98 17.05
C ALA A 538 -22.44 -33.70 15.97
N ARG A 539 -22.59 -34.58 14.98
CA ARG A 539 -23.62 -34.46 13.95
C ARG A 539 -25.01 -34.58 14.58
N THR A 540 -25.90 -33.66 14.18
CA THR A 540 -27.30 -33.61 14.67
C THR A 540 -28.12 -34.83 14.22
N GLU A 541 -27.60 -35.57 13.25
CA GLU A 541 -28.21 -36.73 12.63
C GLU A 541 -27.76 -38.02 13.34
N PRO A 542 -28.61 -38.65 14.16
CA PRO A 542 -28.21 -39.80 14.97
C PRO A 542 -27.88 -41.06 14.15
N HIS A 543 -28.28 -41.12 12.87
CA HIS A 543 -28.22 -42.33 12.07
C HIS A 543 -26.80 -42.77 11.68
N LEU A 544 -25.79 -41.90 11.81
CA LEU A 544 -24.40 -42.20 11.45
C LEU A 544 -23.66 -42.95 12.58
N ALA A 545 -23.69 -42.42 13.80
CA ALA A 545 -22.98 -43.02 14.93
C ALA A 545 -23.83 -44.03 15.73
N LEU A 546 -25.13 -43.77 15.89
CA LEU A 546 -26.00 -44.52 16.80
C LEU A 546 -26.09 -46.02 16.46
N PRO A 547 -26.23 -46.47 15.21
CA PRO A 547 -26.30 -47.91 14.91
C PRO A 547 -25.04 -48.65 15.36
N HIS A 548 -23.87 -48.05 15.18
CA HIS A 548 -22.60 -48.65 15.57
C HIS A 548 -22.41 -48.65 17.09
N LEU A 549 -22.81 -47.57 17.78
CA LEU A 549 -22.79 -47.51 19.25
C LEU A 549 -23.76 -48.52 19.89
N LEU A 550 -24.95 -48.70 19.31
CA LEU A 550 -25.94 -49.69 19.77
C LEU A 550 -25.43 -51.13 19.55
N ILE A 551 -24.79 -51.41 18.41
CA ILE A 551 -24.18 -52.72 18.15
C ILE A 551 -23.04 -53.00 19.14
N GLN A 552 -22.22 -51.99 19.44
CA GLN A 552 -21.05 -52.16 20.32
C GLN A 552 -21.41 -52.24 21.81
N CYS A 553 -22.32 -51.38 22.29
CA CYS A 553 -22.73 -51.35 23.70
C CYS A 553 -23.77 -52.43 24.02
N GLY A 554 -24.68 -52.72 23.09
CA GLY A 554 -25.74 -53.72 23.24
C GLY A 554 -26.51 -53.57 24.54
N ALA A 555 -26.82 -54.70 25.19
CA ALA A 555 -27.48 -54.74 26.50
C ALA A 555 -26.49 -54.72 27.69
N HIS A 556 -25.21 -54.40 27.47
CA HIS A 556 -24.17 -54.50 28.50
C HIS A 556 -23.97 -53.16 29.22
N PRO A 557 -24.43 -53.01 30.48
CA PRO A 557 -24.37 -51.74 31.21
C PRO A 557 -22.93 -51.21 31.39
N GLU A 558 -21.96 -52.12 31.53
CA GLU A 558 -20.53 -51.78 31.67
C GLU A 558 -19.97 -51.05 30.43
N ARG A 559 -20.47 -51.36 29.23
CA ARG A 559 -20.06 -50.70 27.98
C ARG A 559 -20.71 -49.34 27.82
N TRP A 560 -21.92 -49.16 28.32
CA TRP A 560 -22.57 -47.85 28.42
C TRP A 560 -21.84 -46.92 29.41
N GLU A 561 -21.28 -47.47 30.49
CA GLU A 561 -20.44 -46.70 31.42
C GLU A 561 -19.07 -46.34 30.81
N ALA A 562 -18.45 -47.27 30.06
CA ALA A 562 -17.22 -47.01 29.31
C ALA A 562 -17.42 -45.96 28.21
N LEU A 563 -18.58 -45.98 27.53
CA LEU A 563 -18.99 -44.95 26.58
C LEU A 563 -19.11 -43.59 27.24
N LEU A 564 -19.76 -43.49 28.41
CA LEU A 564 -19.87 -42.22 29.15
C LEU A 564 -18.51 -41.67 29.56
N LYS A 565 -17.57 -42.53 30.00
CA LYS A 565 -16.18 -42.12 30.32
C LYS A 565 -15.41 -41.71 29.06
N ALA A 566 -15.65 -42.37 27.94
CA ALA A 566 -15.05 -42.01 26.66
C ALA A 566 -15.70 -40.76 26.02
N LEU A 567 -16.90 -40.34 26.43
CA LEU A 567 -17.51 -39.10 25.97
C LEU A 567 -17.03 -37.87 26.76
N ASP A 568 -16.39 -38.07 27.91
CA ASP A 568 -15.82 -37.01 28.78
C ASP A 568 -14.49 -36.42 28.23
N TYR A 569 -14.11 -36.72 26.98
CA TYR A 569 -13.01 -36.03 26.28
C TYR A 569 -13.42 -34.58 25.96
N GLY A 570 -13.16 -33.66 26.89
CA GLY A 570 -13.17 -32.22 26.67
C GLY A 570 -11.89 -31.70 25.98
N PRO A 571 -11.93 -30.54 25.29
CA PRO A 571 -10.98 -30.14 24.26
C PRO A 571 -9.69 -29.54 24.83
N THR A 572 -8.55 -30.24 24.81
CA THR A 572 -7.23 -29.64 25.11
C THR A 572 -6.04 -30.44 24.55
N GLY A 573 -6.05 -30.79 23.26
CA GLY A 573 -4.86 -31.32 22.58
C GLY A 573 -5.04 -31.37 21.06
N ASP A 574 -3.97 -31.09 20.32
CA ASP A 574 -3.92 -31.12 18.85
C ASP A 574 -4.11 -32.52 18.24
N GLU A 575 -4.10 -33.60 19.04
CA GLU A 575 -4.37 -34.96 18.57
C GLU A 575 -5.83 -35.34 18.83
N LYS A 576 -6.66 -35.22 17.78
CA LYS A 576 -8.03 -35.73 17.79
C LYS A 576 -8.01 -37.25 17.64
N ILE A 577 -8.63 -37.96 18.58
CA ILE A 577 -8.83 -39.41 18.45
C ILE A 577 -9.75 -39.72 17.27
N THR A 578 -9.44 -40.79 16.54
CA THR A 578 -10.31 -41.26 15.47
C THR A 578 -11.53 -41.98 16.03
N PHE A 579 -12.63 -42.02 15.27
CA PHE A 579 -13.83 -42.75 15.64
C PHE A 579 -13.57 -44.26 15.79
N GLY A 580 -12.60 -44.81 15.03
CA GLY A 580 -12.14 -46.19 15.20
C GLY A 580 -11.53 -46.43 16.59
N GLU A 581 -10.59 -45.59 16.99
CA GLU A 581 -9.97 -45.66 18.33
C GLU A 581 -11.00 -45.43 19.45
N PHE A 582 -11.98 -44.56 19.23
CA PHE A 582 -13.10 -44.34 20.15
C PHE A 582 -13.92 -45.63 20.34
N LEU A 583 -14.33 -46.28 19.25
CA LEU A 583 -15.09 -47.53 19.32
C LEU A 583 -14.30 -48.66 20.00
N ASP A 584 -13.00 -48.74 19.73
CA ASP A 584 -12.13 -49.76 20.32
C ASP A 584 -11.95 -49.55 21.83
N ARG A 585 -11.93 -48.29 22.32
CA ARG A 585 -11.93 -47.95 23.75
C ARG A 585 -13.24 -48.32 24.46
N VAL A 586 -14.37 -48.21 23.78
CA VAL A 586 -15.69 -48.64 24.32
C VAL A 586 -15.79 -50.17 24.41
N GLN A 587 -15.03 -50.89 23.59
CA GLN A 587 -15.00 -52.35 23.58
C GLN A 587 -14.03 -52.96 24.62
N ALA A 588 -13.03 -52.21 25.07
CA ALA A 588 -12.04 -52.69 26.03
C ALA A 588 -12.67 -53.08 27.38
N PRO A 589 -12.39 -54.27 27.93
CA PRO A 589 -12.94 -54.68 29.23
C PRO A 589 -12.39 -53.77 30.35
N SER A 590 -13.28 -53.19 31.15
CA SER A 590 -12.93 -52.41 32.33
C SER A 590 -12.04 -53.23 33.27
N ALA A 591 -10.74 -52.88 33.34
CA ALA A 591 -9.79 -53.50 34.25
C ALA A 591 -10.06 -53.03 35.69
N SER A 592 -11.13 -53.51 36.31
CA SER A 592 -11.38 -53.35 37.75
C SER A 592 -12.41 -54.36 38.27
N ALA A 593 -12.01 -55.64 38.38
CA ALA A 593 -12.66 -56.61 39.27
C ALA A 593 -11.79 -57.85 39.48
N SER A 594 -10.58 -57.69 40.03
CA SER A 594 -9.83 -58.82 40.62
C SER A 594 -8.76 -58.32 41.60
N ALA A 595 -9.23 -57.71 42.68
CA ALA A 595 -8.44 -57.57 43.92
C ALA A 595 -9.37 -57.32 45.10
N SER A 596 -9.98 -58.39 45.63
CA SER A 596 -10.33 -58.55 47.07
C SER A 596 -11.18 -59.80 47.25
N THR A 597 -10.56 -60.92 47.65
CA THR A 597 -10.81 -61.52 48.97
C THR A 597 -9.78 -62.62 49.24
N VAL A 598 -9.32 -62.62 50.49
CA VAL A 598 -8.42 -63.57 51.16
C VAL A 598 -8.93 -65.00 51.10
#